data_AF-A0A9Q1IPA1-F1
#
_entry.id   AF-A0A9Q1IPA1-F1
#
_cell.length_a   1.000
_cell.length_b   1.000
_cell.length_c   1.000
_cell.angle_alpha   90.00
_cell.angle_beta   90.00
_cell.angle_gamma   90.00
#
_symmetry.space_group_name_H-M   'P 1'
#
loop_
_entity.id
_entity.type
_entity.pdbx_description
1 polymer ?
#
loop_
_entity_poly.entity_id
_entity_poly.type
_entity_poly.pdbx_seq_one_letter_code
_entity_poly.pdbx_strand_id
1 'polypeptide(L)'
;MGGVQDCQIPCCHASTCRLNKGAECATGDCCKNCRFASASTECRSQRDQCDLAEFCTGRSAQCPEDVLSHNGIPCKGGQGFCRNGRCPLLADQCVRMWGDAARVGRDFCYEQNTQGTYFGFCRRSGPENYIPCKEKDVMCGKLFCTGGNKEPGSGLAAVFSSCTAMYDSDQSQDQGLVDTGTRCGDELVCMDNQCVDLEVAYGATNCSAQCKGYAVCNHKSQCQCEPGWLPPDCEYLDSSDQAVSSASPVEWIPTQSSQKALHLSLSPGTVIAIVIGTGTIVVFLLALSGVAVILKRRQRLSRSPRLPPQEKDLGQNNPAFPTINTVYQNHTLKNMTYPNYPQVK
;
A
#
# COMPACT_ATOMS: atom_id res chain seq x y z
N MET A 1 1.74 13.53 42.14
CA MET A 1 2.53 14.77 42.31
C MET A 1 3.11 14.73 43.72
N GLY A 2 4.43 14.69 43.86
CA GLY A 2 5.12 14.65 45.16
C GLY A 2 5.05 15.99 45.90
N GLY A 3 5.27 15.97 47.22
CA GLY A 3 5.31 17.18 48.04
C GLY A 3 6.59 18.00 47.83
N VAL A 4 6.62 19.23 48.37
CA VAL A 4 7.81 20.13 48.30
C VAL A 4 9.07 19.46 48.89
N GLN A 5 8.90 18.58 49.88
CA GLN A 5 9.99 17.82 50.51
C GLN A 5 10.62 16.75 49.60
N ASP A 6 9.91 16.29 48.57
CA ASP A 6 10.40 15.30 47.61
C ASP A 6 10.99 15.94 46.34
N CYS A 7 10.90 17.28 46.22
CA CYS A 7 11.35 18.01 45.04
C CYS A 7 12.86 18.32 45.12
N GLN A 8 13.68 17.37 44.69
CA GLN A 8 15.13 17.54 44.55
C GLN A 8 15.51 17.93 43.11
N ILE A 9 15.16 19.16 42.70
CA ILE A 9 15.62 19.71 41.43
C ILE A 9 16.70 20.77 41.73
N PRO A 10 18.00 20.49 41.49
CA PRO A 10 19.09 21.41 41.85
C PRO A 10 18.97 22.82 41.27
N CYS A 11 18.23 22.95 40.17
CA CYS A 11 18.07 24.18 39.40
C CYS A 11 16.86 25.02 39.83
N CYS A 12 15.97 24.50 40.68
CA CYS A 12 14.71 25.14 41.04
C CYS A 12 14.50 25.13 42.55
N HIS A 13 14.03 26.26 43.08
CA HIS A 13 13.69 26.38 44.48
C HIS A 13 12.32 25.78 44.76
N ALA A 14 12.29 24.65 45.45
CA ALA A 14 11.11 23.79 45.61
C ALA A 14 9.86 24.50 46.18
N SER A 15 10.04 25.48 47.09
CA SER A 15 8.92 26.18 47.72
C SER A 15 8.38 27.38 46.93
N THR A 16 9.19 27.97 46.05
CA THR A 16 8.81 29.20 45.32
C THR A 16 8.58 28.93 43.84
N CYS A 17 8.90 27.73 43.34
CA CYS A 17 8.86 27.36 41.94
C CYS A 17 9.64 28.34 41.04
N ARG A 18 10.74 28.89 41.55
CA ARG A 18 11.63 29.81 40.82
C ARG A 18 12.97 29.15 40.54
N LEU A 19 13.56 29.49 39.39
CA LEU A 19 14.92 29.06 39.06
C LEU A 19 15.93 29.63 40.06
N ASN A 20 16.93 28.81 40.39
CA ASN A 20 18.08 29.24 41.18
C ASN A 20 18.94 30.20 40.36
N LYS A 21 19.72 31.05 41.05
CA LYS A 21 20.57 32.05 40.39
C LYS A 21 21.54 31.37 39.41
N GLY A 22 21.48 31.76 38.14
CA GLY A 22 22.33 31.21 37.07
C GLY A 22 21.78 29.98 36.36
N ALA A 23 20.60 29.47 36.76
CA ALA A 23 19.88 28.43 36.02
C ALA A 23 19.04 29.05 34.90
N GLU A 24 19.03 28.39 33.74
CA GLU A 24 18.18 28.71 32.58
C GLU A 24 16.96 27.79 32.50
N CYS A 25 17.08 26.58 33.05
CA CYS A 25 16.05 25.56 33.06
C CYS A 25 16.12 24.72 34.32
N ALA A 26 15.05 23.95 34.56
CA ALA A 26 14.95 23.04 35.70
C ALA A 26 14.51 21.62 35.32
N THR A 27 13.62 21.50 34.33
CA THR A 27 13.08 20.23 33.84
C THR A 27 12.96 20.26 32.32
N GLY A 28 12.77 19.09 31.72
CA GLY A 28 12.65 18.90 30.27
C GLY A 28 13.87 18.20 29.67
N ASP A 29 13.67 17.50 28.56
CA ASP A 29 14.67 16.62 27.95
C ASP A 29 15.92 17.38 27.46
N CYS A 30 15.73 18.67 27.13
CA CYS A 30 16.78 19.59 26.72
C CYS A 30 17.34 20.45 27.86
N CYS A 31 17.12 20.06 29.13
CA CYS A 31 17.75 20.71 30.28
C CYS A 31 18.90 19.84 30.82
N LYS A 32 20.14 20.32 30.67
CA LYS A 32 21.35 19.65 31.17
C LYS A 32 22.11 20.58 32.09
N ASN A 33 22.39 20.15 33.32
CA ASN A 33 23.13 20.93 34.32
C ASN A 33 22.59 22.37 34.50
N CYS A 34 21.26 22.51 34.57
CA CYS A 34 20.55 23.79 34.70
C CYS A 34 20.72 24.77 33.51
N ARG A 35 21.21 24.29 32.36
CA ARG A 35 21.38 25.04 31.12
C ARG A 35 20.63 24.36 29.98
N PHE A 36 20.27 25.12 28.96
CA PHE A 36 19.76 24.51 27.73
C PHE A 36 20.85 23.63 27.10
N ALA A 37 20.47 22.42 26.68
CA ALA A 37 21.31 21.55 25.88
C ALA A 37 21.69 22.25 24.56
N SER A 38 22.81 21.86 23.93
CA SER A 38 23.23 22.47 22.66
C SER A 38 22.17 22.25 21.58
N ALA A 39 22.15 23.16 20.60
CA ALA A 39 21.37 22.93 19.40
C ALA A 39 21.87 21.64 18.74
N SER A 40 20.98 20.78 18.26
CA SER A 40 21.30 19.44 17.71
C SER A 40 21.51 18.30 18.73
N THR A 41 21.46 18.55 20.04
CA THR A 41 21.38 17.45 21.03
C THR A 41 20.08 16.66 20.82
N GLU A 42 20.14 15.35 20.57
CA GLU A 42 18.94 14.52 20.43
C GLU A 42 18.15 14.46 21.75
N CYS A 43 16.86 14.80 21.68
CA CYS A 43 15.94 14.72 22.82
C CYS A 43 14.85 13.68 22.64
N ARG A 44 14.57 13.25 21.40
CA ARG A 44 13.74 12.08 21.12
C ARG A 44 14.27 11.32 19.91
N SER A 45 14.49 10.03 20.08
CA SER A 45 14.86 9.13 18.99
C SER A 45 13.66 8.82 18.10
N GLN A 46 13.93 8.61 16.82
CA GLN A 46 12.93 8.08 15.88
C GLN A 46 12.49 6.66 16.29
N ARG A 47 11.20 6.35 16.18
CA ARG A 47 10.65 5.03 16.49
C ARG A 47 10.86 4.01 15.39
N ASP A 48 10.69 4.45 14.14
CA ASP A 48 10.85 3.64 12.94
C ASP A 48 11.16 4.53 11.72
N GLN A 49 11.16 3.95 10.52
CA GLN A 49 11.51 4.63 9.26
C GLN A 49 10.51 5.72 8.85
N CYS A 50 9.30 5.75 9.44
CA CYS A 50 8.27 6.75 9.15
C CYS A 50 8.21 7.85 10.22
N ASP A 51 9.16 7.86 11.14
CA ASP A 51 9.33 8.85 12.19
C ASP A 51 10.62 9.63 11.96
N LEU A 52 10.73 10.84 12.51
CA LEU A 52 12.02 11.57 12.56
C LEU A 52 12.48 11.67 14.01
N ALA A 53 13.77 11.88 14.25
CA ALA A 53 14.26 12.20 15.60
C ALA A 53 14.12 13.71 15.83
N GLU A 54 13.95 14.17 17.06
CA GLU A 54 13.97 15.62 17.39
C GLU A 54 15.20 15.99 18.20
N PHE A 55 15.61 17.23 17.96
CA PHE A 55 16.81 17.80 18.51
C PHE A 55 16.51 19.08 19.26
N CYS A 56 17.20 19.29 20.38
CA CYS A 56 17.15 20.50 21.16
C CYS A 56 17.50 21.71 20.31
N THR A 57 16.86 22.84 20.62
CA THR A 57 17.02 24.09 19.86
C THR A 57 18.17 24.97 20.37
N GLY A 58 18.80 24.59 21.50
CA GLY A 58 19.73 25.48 22.21
C GLY A 58 19.06 26.60 23.02
N ARG A 59 17.72 26.72 22.97
CA ARG A 59 16.99 27.90 23.49
C ARG A 59 15.77 27.53 24.34
N SER A 60 15.47 26.24 24.47
CA SER A 60 14.35 25.69 25.21
C SER A 60 14.79 24.48 26.00
N ALA A 61 14.19 24.28 27.17
CA ALA A 61 14.36 23.08 27.98
C ALA A 61 13.48 21.91 27.50
N GLN A 62 12.42 22.21 26.75
CA GLN A 62 11.53 21.21 26.19
C GLN A 62 12.02 20.77 24.81
N CYS A 63 11.92 19.47 24.55
CA CYS A 63 12.10 18.93 23.21
C CYS A 63 11.04 19.54 22.26
N PRO A 64 11.37 19.81 20.99
CA PRO A 64 10.37 20.20 20.00
C PRO A 64 9.23 19.19 19.87
N GLU A 65 8.14 19.61 19.23
CA GLU A 65 7.03 18.69 18.94
C GLU A 65 7.50 17.51 18.07
N ASP A 66 6.96 16.31 18.36
CA ASP A 66 7.14 15.10 17.55
C ASP A 66 6.74 15.37 16.10
N VAL A 67 7.66 15.12 15.19
CA VAL A 67 7.46 15.20 13.75
C VAL A 67 7.79 13.89 13.04
N LEU A 68 6.90 13.53 12.14
CA LEU A 68 6.96 12.30 11.35
C LEU A 68 7.66 12.55 10.02
N SER A 69 8.17 11.47 9.42
CA SER A 69 8.63 11.49 8.03
C SER A 69 7.50 11.91 7.11
N HIS A 70 7.83 12.58 6.00
CA HIS A 70 6.85 13.00 5.03
C HIS A 70 6.05 11.80 4.47
N ASN A 71 4.78 12.02 4.17
CA ASN A 71 3.97 10.98 3.55
C ASN A 71 4.52 10.64 2.16
N GLY A 72 4.50 9.35 1.80
CA GLY A 72 5.02 8.86 0.52
C GLY A 72 6.49 8.44 0.54
N ILE A 73 7.23 8.64 1.64
CA ILE A 73 8.60 8.13 1.77
C ILE A 73 8.59 6.59 1.80
N PRO A 74 9.40 5.89 0.98
CA PRO A 74 9.45 4.43 0.99
C PRO A 74 9.87 3.87 2.35
N CYS A 75 9.22 2.78 2.78
CA CYS A 75 9.49 2.14 4.07
C CYS A 75 9.53 0.61 3.94
N LYS A 76 10.11 -0.04 4.96
CA LYS A 76 10.29 -1.51 5.04
C LYS A 76 11.01 -2.09 3.80
N GLY A 77 12.02 -1.37 3.32
CA GLY A 77 12.79 -1.75 2.13
C GLY A 77 12.02 -1.58 0.82
N GLY A 78 11.13 -0.60 0.74
CA GLY A 78 10.33 -0.29 -0.45
C GLY A 78 9.06 -1.12 -0.60
N GLN A 79 8.67 -1.87 0.43
CA GLN A 79 7.43 -2.65 0.42
C GLN A 79 6.18 -1.78 0.58
N GLY A 80 6.33 -0.59 1.18
CA GLY A 80 5.25 0.36 1.39
C GLY A 80 5.74 1.80 1.40
N PHE A 81 4.84 2.71 1.72
CA PHE A 81 5.11 4.13 1.83
C PHE A 81 4.59 4.68 3.15
N CYS A 82 5.34 5.61 3.74
CA CYS A 82 4.97 6.22 5.00
C CYS A 82 3.67 7.00 4.88
N ARG A 83 2.80 6.82 5.88
CA ARG A 83 1.60 7.61 6.06
C ARG A 83 1.38 7.85 7.54
N ASN A 84 1.36 9.12 7.93
CA ASN A 84 1.08 9.54 9.31
C ASN A 84 1.87 8.73 10.34
N GLY A 85 3.18 8.56 10.10
CA GLY A 85 4.08 7.87 11.03
C GLY A 85 3.99 6.35 11.01
N ARG A 86 3.33 5.75 10.01
CA ARG A 86 3.22 4.29 9.87
C ARG A 86 3.58 3.84 8.47
N CYS A 87 3.99 2.59 8.35
CA CYS A 87 4.21 1.90 7.07
C CYS A 87 3.08 0.86 6.84
N PRO A 88 1.92 1.25 6.28
CA PRO A 88 0.81 0.32 6.05
C PRO A 88 1.16 -0.73 4.99
N LEU A 89 1.07 -2.00 5.37
CA LEU A 89 1.32 -3.16 4.52
C LEU A 89 0.15 -4.14 4.59
N LEU A 90 -0.22 -4.74 3.46
CA LEU A 90 -1.24 -5.80 3.40
C LEU A 90 -0.91 -6.97 4.33
N ALA A 91 0.37 -7.35 4.39
CA ALA A 91 0.84 -8.47 5.22
C ALA A 91 0.62 -8.20 6.71
N ASP A 92 1.00 -7.01 7.18
CA ASP A 92 0.83 -6.59 8.58
C ASP A 92 -0.66 -6.50 8.93
N GLN A 93 -1.50 -6.02 8.00
CA GLN A 93 -2.95 -5.99 8.18
C GLN A 93 -3.55 -7.40 8.27
N CYS A 94 -3.10 -8.35 7.43
CA CYS A 94 -3.51 -9.75 7.51
C CYS A 94 -3.10 -10.39 8.85
N VAL A 95 -1.86 -10.19 9.30
CA VAL A 95 -1.38 -10.71 10.59
C VAL A 95 -2.18 -10.11 11.74
N ARG A 96 -2.46 -8.80 11.71
CA ARG A 96 -3.26 -8.12 12.73
C ARG A 96 -4.69 -8.68 12.84
N MET A 97 -5.32 -9.04 11.71
CA MET A 97 -6.69 -9.57 11.71
C MET A 97 -6.76 -11.06 12.01
N TRP A 98 -5.86 -11.86 11.43
CA TRP A 98 -5.97 -13.32 11.37
C TRP A 98 -4.84 -14.06 12.11
N GLY A 99 -3.91 -13.36 12.73
CA GLY A 99 -2.78 -13.91 13.48
C GLY A 99 -1.53 -14.20 12.63
N ASP A 100 -0.44 -14.59 13.31
CA ASP A 100 0.93 -14.66 12.76
C ASP A 100 1.11 -15.56 11.52
N ALA A 101 0.25 -16.56 11.36
CA ALA A 101 0.29 -17.48 10.22
C ALA A 101 -0.42 -16.94 8.96
N ALA A 102 -1.10 -15.79 9.06
CA ALA A 102 -1.81 -15.18 7.94
C ALA A 102 -0.87 -14.56 6.91
N ARG A 103 -1.26 -14.62 5.65
CA ARG A 103 -0.52 -14.07 4.51
C ARG A 103 -1.48 -13.31 3.59
N VAL A 104 -0.93 -12.42 2.78
CA VAL A 104 -1.68 -11.69 1.75
C VAL A 104 -2.30 -12.68 0.76
N GLY A 105 -3.56 -12.46 0.40
CA GLY A 105 -4.23 -13.21 -0.66
C GLY A 105 -3.55 -13.00 -2.01
N ARG A 106 -3.67 -13.99 -2.90
CA ARG A 106 -3.23 -13.83 -4.29
C ARG A 106 -4.22 -12.97 -5.07
N ASP A 107 -3.82 -12.48 -6.24
CA ASP A 107 -4.59 -11.55 -7.09
C ASP A 107 -6.04 -12.03 -7.32
N PHE A 108 -6.25 -13.33 -7.57
CA PHE A 108 -7.60 -13.89 -7.76
C PHE A 108 -8.54 -13.71 -6.55
N CYS A 109 -8.00 -13.56 -5.33
CA CYS A 109 -8.80 -13.22 -4.17
C CYS A 109 -9.32 -11.78 -4.28
N TYR A 110 -8.45 -10.85 -4.69
CA TYR A 110 -8.80 -9.43 -4.85
C TYR A 110 -9.72 -9.17 -6.04
N GLU A 111 -9.73 -10.02 -7.07
CA GLU A 111 -10.72 -9.95 -8.16
C GLU A 111 -12.17 -9.98 -7.66
N GLN A 112 -12.43 -10.58 -6.48
CA GLN A 112 -13.76 -10.56 -5.85
C GLN A 112 -14.25 -9.15 -5.53
N ASN A 113 -13.36 -8.18 -5.38
CA ASN A 113 -13.73 -6.79 -5.15
C ASN A 113 -14.47 -6.15 -6.33
N THR A 114 -14.43 -6.75 -7.52
CA THR A 114 -15.21 -6.30 -8.70
C THR A 114 -16.68 -6.70 -8.64
N GLN A 115 -17.07 -7.59 -7.71
CA GLN A 115 -18.41 -8.17 -7.67
C GLN A 115 -19.43 -7.27 -6.95
N GLY A 116 -18.99 -6.42 -6.02
CA GLY A 116 -19.90 -5.57 -5.24
C GLY A 116 -20.77 -6.39 -4.28
N THR A 117 -20.14 -7.32 -3.56
CA THR A 117 -20.79 -8.16 -2.54
C THR A 117 -20.45 -7.67 -1.15
N TYR A 118 -21.06 -8.24 -0.11
CA TYR A 118 -20.80 -7.83 1.28
C TYR A 118 -19.36 -8.08 1.77
N PHE A 119 -18.59 -8.93 1.09
CA PHE A 119 -17.19 -9.23 1.41
C PHE A 119 -16.21 -8.86 0.30
N GLY A 120 -16.69 -8.28 -0.80
CA GLY A 120 -15.88 -7.88 -1.94
C GLY A 120 -16.41 -6.62 -2.60
N PHE A 121 -15.87 -5.46 -2.22
CA PHE A 121 -16.29 -4.14 -2.68
C PHE A 121 -15.20 -3.08 -2.45
N CYS A 122 -15.37 -1.89 -3.03
CA CYS A 122 -14.51 -0.72 -2.75
C CYS A 122 -15.17 0.28 -1.83
N ARG A 123 -16.45 0.58 -2.06
CA ARG A 123 -17.19 1.56 -1.25
C ARG A 123 -18.52 0.98 -0.83
N ARG A 124 -19.01 1.42 0.32
CA ARG A 124 -20.34 1.10 0.82
C ARG A 124 -21.08 2.42 1.02
N SER A 125 -22.24 2.58 0.42
CA SER A 125 -23.05 3.81 0.51
C SER A 125 -24.36 3.60 1.27
N GLY A 126 -24.51 2.45 1.91
CA GLY A 126 -25.64 2.07 2.76
C GLY A 126 -25.50 0.61 3.22
N PRO A 127 -26.42 0.11 4.07
CA PRO A 127 -26.31 -1.22 4.67
C PRO A 127 -26.14 -2.37 3.68
N GLU A 128 -26.83 -2.32 2.53
CA GLU A 128 -26.76 -3.36 1.48
C GLU A 128 -26.24 -2.82 0.14
N ASN A 129 -25.78 -1.58 0.10
CA ASN A 129 -25.32 -0.94 -1.13
C ASN A 129 -23.79 -1.00 -1.23
N TYR A 130 -23.30 -2.09 -1.82
CA TYR A 130 -21.90 -2.37 -2.03
C TYR A 130 -21.49 -1.97 -3.45
N ILE A 131 -20.61 -0.97 -3.54
CA ILE A 131 -20.11 -0.44 -4.81
C ILE A 131 -18.86 -1.26 -5.20
N PRO A 132 -18.90 -1.96 -6.36
CA PRO A 132 -17.77 -2.73 -6.83
C PRO A 132 -16.56 -1.85 -7.14
N CYS A 133 -15.37 -2.42 -7.03
CA CYS A 133 -14.14 -1.78 -7.47
C CYS A 133 -14.05 -1.72 -9.00
N LYS A 134 -13.38 -0.67 -9.50
CA LYS A 134 -12.79 -0.71 -10.85
C LYS A 134 -11.61 -1.68 -10.84
N GLU A 135 -11.24 -2.23 -11.98
CA GLU A 135 -10.13 -3.17 -12.10
C GLU A 135 -8.82 -2.64 -11.50
N LYS A 136 -8.48 -1.37 -11.75
CA LYS A 136 -7.27 -0.75 -11.18
C LYS A 136 -7.31 -0.56 -9.65
N ASP A 137 -8.50 -0.61 -9.05
CA ASP A 137 -8.73 -0.28 -7.63
C ASP A 137 -8.94 -1.55 -6.78
N VAL A 138 -8.89 -2.76 -7.37
CA VAL A 138 -9.20 -4.03 -6.67
C VAL A 138 -8.32 -4.29 -5.45
N MET A 139 -7.07 -3.80 -5.46
CA MET A 139 -6.14 -3.91 -4.32
C MET A 139 -6.42 -2.91 -3.19
N CYS A 140 -7.40 -2.01 -3.35
CA CYS A 140 -7.78 -0.99 -2.37
C CYS A 140 -9.20 -1.16 -1.81
N GLY A 141 -9.88 -2.24 -2.21
CA GLY A 141 -11.18 -2.64 -1.68
C GLY A 141 -11.06 -3.45 -0.39
N LYS A 142 -11.78 -4.57 -0.31
CA LYS A 142 -11.66 -5.50 0.81
C LYS A 142 -10.30 -6.20 0.80
N LEU A 143 -9.73 -6.34 1.99
CA LEU A 143 -8.52 -7.09 2.22
C LEU A 143 -8.84 -8.59 2.14
N PHE A 144 -8.07 -9.31 1.33
CA PHE A 144 -8.09 -10.76 1.29
C PHE A 144 -6.79 -11.33 1.83
N CYS A 145 -6.92 -12.34 2.69
CA CYS A 145 -5.81 -13.05 3.30
C CYS A 145 -5.92 -14.55 3.02
N THR A 146 -4.89 -15.30 3.39
CA THR A 146 -4.86 -16.77 3.38
C THR A 146 -4.16 -17.27 4.65
N GLY A 147 -4.48 -18.48 5.10
CA GLY A 147 -3.93 -19.03 6.35
C GLY A 147 -4.39 -18.26 7.60
N GLY A 148 -3.70 -18.46 8.72
CA GLY A 148 -4.07 -17.84 9.99
C GLY A 148 -5.19 -18.57 10.75
N ASN A 149 -5.79 -17.85 11.68
CA ASN A 149 -6.93 -18.30 12.48
C ASN A 149 -8.19 -18.42 11.62
N LYS A 150 -9.14 -19.26 12.06
CA LYS A 150 -10.42 -19.46 11.35
C LYS A 150 -11.33 -18.23 11.41
N GLU A 151 -11.26 -17.50 12.52
CA GLU A 151 -12.03 -16.29 12.75
C GLU A 151 -11.08 -15.10 12.92
N PRO A 152 -11.48 -13.90 12.47
CA PRO A 152 -10.73 -12.68 12.70
C PRO A 152 -10.83 -12.24 14.17
N GLY A 153 -9.91 -11.38 14.61
CA GLY A 153 -9.96 -10.80 15.96
C GLY A 153 -11.21 -9.94 16.24
N SER A 154 -11.90 -9.48 15.19
CA SER A 154 -13.15 -8.73 15.22
C SER A 154 -13.97 -9.01 13.95
N GLY A 155 -15.30 -8.85 14.01
CA GLY A 155 -16.21 -9.08 12.88
C GLY A 155 -16.42 -10.56 12.54
N LEU A 156 -16.78 -10.83 11.28
CA LEU A 156 -17.10 -12.16 10.78
C LEU A 156 -16.22 -12.55 9.58
N ALA A 157 -15.94 -13.84 9.43
CA ALA A 157 -15.20 -14.39 8.31
C ALA A 157 -16.11 -14.69 7.10
N ALA A 158 -15.71 -14.21 5.92
CA ALA A 158 -16.17 -14.71 4.63
C ALA A 158 -15.04 -15.55 4.01
N VAL A 159 -15.37 -16.80 3.61
CA VAL A 159 -14.40 -17.76 3.08
C VAL A 159 -14.78 -18.15 1.66
N PHE A 160 -13.84 -18.02 0.74
CA PHE A 160 -13.98 -18.46 -0.65
C PHE A 160 -12.68 -19.13 -1.10
N SER A 161 -12.73 -20.41 -1.48
CA SER A 161 -11.52 -21.19 -1.78
C SER A 161 -10.52 -21.10 -0.62
N SER A 162 -9.27 -20.69 -0.86
CA SER A 162 -8.26 -20.43 0.18
C SER A 162 -8.31 -19.00 0.75
N CYS A 163 -9.13 -18.11 0.19
CA CYS A 163 -9.18 -16.69 0.54
C CYS A 163 -10.12 -16.45 1.72
N THR A 164 -9.69 -15.61 2.65
CA THR A 164 -10.51 -15.13 3.76
C THR A 164 -10.61 -13.61 3.72
N ALA A 165 -11.80 -13.06 3.95
CA ALA A 165 -12.06 -11.64 4.11
C ALA A 165 -12.88 -11.42 5.37
N MET A 166 -12.58 -10.36 6.11
CA MET A 166 -13.34 -9.95 7.29
C MET A 166 -14.41 -8.97 6.85
N TYR A 167 -15.62 -9.08 7.39
CA TYR A 167 -16.67 -8.10 7.17
C TYR A 167 -17.41 -7.82 8.47
N ASP A 168 -18.05 -6.66 8.52
CA ASP A 168 -18.95 -6.29 9.61
C ASP A 168 -20.32 -5.84 9.05
N SER A 169 -21.37 -6.17 9.80
CA SER A 169 -22.71 -5.68 9.54
C SER A 169 -22.80 -4.15 9.67
N ASP A 170 -22.06 -3.57 10.63
CA ASP A 170 -21.94 -2.13 10.83
C ASP A 170 -20.82 -1.56 9.95
N GLN A 171 -21.19 -0.70 9.00
CA GLN A 171 -20.25 -0.04 8.10
C GLN A 171 -19.16 0.74 8.84
N SER A 172 -19.48 1.35 9.98
CA SER A 172 -18.53 2.16 10.74
C SER A 172 -17.45 1.33 11.45
N GLN A 173 -17.67 0.02 11.56
CA GLN A 173 -16.76 -0.92 12.23
C GLN A 173 -16.06 -1.87 11.25
N ASP A 174 -16.30 -1.73 9.94
CA ASP A 174 -15.69 -2.61 8.95
C ASP A 174 -14.18 -2.32 8.79
N GLN A 175 -13.38 -3.04 9.57
CA GLN A 175 -11.92 -3.03 9.55
C GLN A 175 -11.31 -3.91 8.44
N GLY A 176 -12.16 -4.53 7.60
CA GLY A 176 -11.76 -5.45 6.55
C GLY A 176 -11.46 -4.78 5.21
N LEU A 177 -11.51 -3.44 5.13
CA LEU A 177 -11.01 -2.68 3.98
C LEU A 177 -9.49 -2.53 4.05
N VAL A 178 -8.82 -2.50 2.91
CA VAL A 178 -7.37 -2.23 2.85
C VAL A 178 -7.07 -0.86 3.46
N ASP A 179 -6.10 -0.82 4.38
CA ASP A 179 -5.72 0.41 5.07
C ASP A 179 -5.28 1.48 4.07
N THR A 180 -5.73 2.71 4.29
CA THR A 180 -5.38 3.85 3.44
C THR A 180 -3.87 4.13 3.53
N GLY A 181 -3.21 4.36 2.39
CA GLY A 181 -1.75 4.48 2.26
C GLY A 181 -1.03 3.18 1.90
N THR A 182 -1.72 2.04 1.92
CA THR A 182 -1.12 0.77 1.52
C THR A 182 -0.73 0.81 0.04
N ARG A 183 0.45 0.27 -0.27
CA ARG A 183 0.94 0.15 -1.65
C ARG A 183 0.02 -0.77 -2.47
N CYS A 184 -0.43 -0.27 -3.63
CA CYS A 184 -1.28 -1.03 -4.57
C CYS A 184 -0.66 -1.17 -5.96
N GLY A 185 0.52 -0.59 -6.17
CA GLY A 185 1.31 -0.69 -7.39
C GLY A 185 2.65 0.04 -7.23
N ASP A 186 3.43 0.08 -8.30
CA ASP A 186 4.67 0.86 -8.34
C ASP A 186 4.32 2.36 -8.29
N GLU A 187 4.81 3.06 -7.27
CA GLU A 187 4.49 4.48 -7.00
C GLU A 187 2.99 4.77 -6.82
N LEU A 188 2.19 3.76 -6.48
CA LEU A 188 0.76 3.89 -6.21
C LEU A 188 0.38 3.45 -4.79
N VAL A 189 -0.58 4.17 -4.20
CA VAL A 189 -1.13 3.89 -2.87
C VAL A 189 -2.65 3.93 -2.87
N CYS A 190 -3.26 3.22 -1.91
CA CYS A 190 -4.69 3.26 -1.69
C CYS A 190 -5.10 4.56 -0.99
N MET A 191 -5.94 5.37 -1.64
CA MET A 191 -6.59 6.55 -1.06
C MET A 191 -8.09 6.50 -1.33
N ASP A 192 -8.91 6.61 -0.28
CA ASP A 192 -10.38 6.54 -0.37
C ASP A 192 -10.90 5.35 -1.20
N ASN A 193 -10.27 4.18 -0.99
CA ASN A 193 -10.51 2.93 -1.71
C ASN A 193 -10.22 2.98 -3.21
N GLN A 194 -9.27 3.81 -3.63
CA GLN A 194 -8.79 3.89 -5.01
C GLN A 194 -7.27 3.77 -5.05
N CYS A 195 -6.75 3.11 -6.08
CA CYS A 195 -5.31 3.04 -6.31
C CYS A 195 -4.91 4.28 -7.13
N VAL A 196 -4.14 5.16 -6.51
CA VAL A 196 -3.76 6.47 -7.04
C VAL A 196 -2.25 6.72 -6.90
N ASP A 197 -1.72 7.60 -7.73
CA ASP A 197 -0.33 8.07 -7.65
C ASP A 197 0.01 8.70 -6.30
N LEU A 198 1.24 8.49 -5.85
CA LEU A 198 1.78 9.13 -4.63
C LEU A 198 1.65 10.65 -4.66
N GLU A 199 1.86 11.27 -5.82
CA GLU A 199 1.75 12.72 -5.98
C GLU A 199 0.30 13.19 -5.82
N VAL A 200 -0.67 12.42 -6.34
CA VAL A 200 -2.10 12.71 -6.16
C VAL A 200 -2.50 12.50 -4.69
N ALA A 201 -1.93 11.50 -4.02
CA ALA A 201 -2.23 11.17 -2.64
C ALA A 201 -1.64 12.17 -1.63
N TYR A 202 -0.43 12.68 -1.87
CA TYR A 202 0.36 13.40 -0.86
C TYR A 202 0.90 14.77 -1.31
N GLY A 203 0.80 15.12 -2.60
CA GLY A 203 1.06 16.47 -3.12
C GLY A 203 2.50 16.98 -3.09
N ALA A 204 3.46 16.23 -2.53
CA ALA A 204 4.88 16.61 -2.53
C ALA A 204 5.80 15.43 -2.21
N THR A 205 5.96 14.49 -3.14
CA THR A 205 6.97 13.41 -2.98
C THR A 205 8.41 13.94 -2.93
N ASN A 206 8.66 15.16 -3.40
CA ASN A 206 9.99 15.77 -3.48
C ASN A 206 10.18 16.98 -2.55
N CYS A 207 9.44 17.05 -1.43
CA CYS A 207 9.54 18.16 -0.48
C CYS A 207 10.99 18.37 0.01
N SER A 208 11.71 17.29 0.32
CA SER A 208 13.10 17.38 0.83
C SER A 208 14.06 18.02 -0.18
N ALA A 209 13.81 17.97 -1.49
CA ALA A 209 14.65 18.67 -2.47
C ALA A 209 14.53 20.20 -2.40
N GLN A 210 13.52 20.72 -1.69
CA GLN A 210 13.36 22.15 -1.43
C GLN A 210 14.08 22.59 -0.15
N CYS A 211 14.59 21.65 0.64
CA CYS A 211 15.37 21.93 1.83
C CYS A 211 16.80 22.31 1.48
N LYS A 212 17.36 23.28 2.23
CA LYS A 212 18.76 23.68 2.11
C LYS A 212 19.66 22.80 2.97
N GLY A 213 20.92 22.70 2.59
CA GLY A 213 21.93 21.97 3.35
C GLY A 213 21.54 20.51 3.57
N TYR A 214 21.92 19.98 4.73
CA TYR A 214 21.63 18.62 5.16
C TYR A 214 20.33 18.61 5.96
N ALA A 215 19.21 18.59 5.25
CA ALA A 215 17.89 18.66 5.84
C ALA A 215 16.88 17.76 5.13
N VAL A 216 15.93 17.26 5.92
CA VAL A 216 14.81 16.44 5.47
C VAL A 216 13.50 17.17 5.73
N CYS A 217 12.54 17.00 4.82
CA CYS A 217 11.22 17.55 4.98
C CYS A 217 10.35 16.62 5.85
N ASN A 218 9.70 17.19 6.86
CA ASN A 218 8.78 16.47 7.73
C ASN A 218 7.33 16.49 7.19
N HIS A 219 6.43 15.74 7.82
CA HIS A 219 5.00 15.67 7.44
C HIS A 219 4.23 17.01 7.47
N LYS A 220 4.79 18.07 8.10
CA LYS A 220 4.24 19.45 8.09
C LYS A 220 4.80 20.30 6.94
N SER A 221 5.53 19.69 6.01
CA SER A 221 6.24 20.36 4.91
C SER A 221 7.29 21.36 5.39
N GLN A 222 7.92 21.08 6.53
CA GLN A 222 8.98 21.92 7.12
C GLN A 222 10.32 21.18 7.05
N CYS A 223 11.38 21.91 6.73
CA CYS A 223 12.73 21.38 6.68
C CYS A 223 13.32 21.29 8.08
N GLN A 224 13.86 20.12 8.40
CA GLN A 224 14.55 19.82 9.63
C GLN A 224 15.96 19.35 9.32
N CYS A 225 16.96 19.89 10.01
CA CYS A 225 18.33 19.45 9.84
C CYS A 225 18.50 17.98 10.21
N GLU A 226 19.33 17.28 9.44
CA GLU A 226 19.78 15.93 9.77
C GLU A 226 20.62 15.92 11.05
N PRO A 227 20.77 14.75 11.72
CA PRO A 227 21.55 14.64 12.94
C PRO A 227 22.97 15.25 12.79
N GLY A 228 23.35 16.10 13.74
CA GLY A 228 24.65 16.77 13.76
C GLY A 228 24.74 18.05 12.91
N TRP A 229 23.67 18.48 12.25
CA TRP A 229 23.64 19.74 11.49
C TRP A 229 22.83 20.82 12.19
N LEU A 230 23.31 22.06 12.14
CA LEU A 230 22.73 23.18 12.86
C LEU A 230 21.71 23.98 12.02
N PRO A 231 20.53 24.31 12.58
CA PRO A 231 19.58 25.23 11.93
C PRO A 231 20.13 26.67 11.86
N PRO A 232 19.61 27.54 10.96
CA PRO A 232 18.43 27.31 10.11
C PRO A 232 18.73 26.71 8.73
N ASP A 233 19.95 26.85 8.20
CA ASP A 233 20.27 26.43 6.82
C ASP A 233 20.89 25.02 6.74
N CYS A 234 21.21 24.39 7.88
CA CYS A 234 21.73 23.01 7.95
C CYS A 234 23.05 22.81 7.18
N GLU A 235 23.91 23.84 7.15
CA GLU A 235 25.19 23.86 6.44
C GLU A 235 26.42 23.67 7.36
N TYR A 236 26.22 23.76 8.68
CA TYR A 236 27.30 23.67 9.66
C TYR A 236 27.09 22.47 10.57
N LEU A 237 28.16 21.73 10.82
CA LEU A 237 28.16 20.66 11.82
C LEU A 237 28.16 21.24 13.23
N ASP A 238 27.43 20.59 14.13
CA ASP A 238 27.56 20.86 15.55
C ASP A 238 28.88 20.29 16.06
N SER A 239 29.82 21.19 16.34
CA SER A 239 31.14 20.86 16.89
C SER A 239 31.08 20.53 18.39
N SER A 240 29.92 20.69 19.05
CA SER A 240 29.77 20.45 20.48
C SER A 240 29.78 18.96 20.88
N ASP A 241 29.54 18.04 19.93
CA ASP A 241 29.55 16.58 20.14
C ASP A 241 30.82 15.85 19.66
N GLN A 242 31.82 16.55 19.09
CA GLN A 242 33.08 15.92 18.68
C GLN A 242 34.01 15.47 19.84
N ALA A 243 33.54 15.54 21.09
CA ALA A 243 34.29 15.05 22.25
C ALA A 243 34.01 13.58 22.60
N VAL A 244 33.02 12.90 22.00
CA VAL A 244 32.74 11.49 22.32
C VAL A 244 32.44 10.68 21.07
N SER A 245 33.40 9.82 20.72
CA SER A 245 33.32 8.70 19.78
C SER A 245 33.80 8.98 18.35
N SER A 246 35.08 8.67 18.15
CA SER A 246 35.60 8.03 16.95
C SER A 246 34.85 6.72 16.65
N ALA A 247 33.59 6.83 16.24
CA ALA A 247 32.87 5.78 15.52
C ALA A 247 33.05 6.05 14.03
N SER A 248 33.54 5.04 13.30
CA SER A 248 33.66 5.09 11.85
C SER A 248 32.33 5.52 11.21
N PRO A 249 32.35 6.24 10.07
CA PRO A 249 31.13 6.57 9.37
C PRO A 249 30.36 5.27 9.08
N VAL A 250 29.14 5.17 9.58
CA VAL A 250 28.18 4.24 9.00
C VAL A 250 27.94 4.76 7.60
N GLU A 251 28.44 4.02 6.62
CA GLU A 251 28.25 4.25 5.20
C GLU A 251 26.75 4.17 4.91
N TRP A 252 26.06 5.31 5.00
CA TRP A 252 24.74 5.47 4.42
C TRP A 252 24.91 5.39 2.92
N ILE A 253 24.78 4.18 2.38
CA ILE A 253 24.61 3.96 0.95
C ILE A 253 23.28 4.65 0.60
N PRO A 254 23.29 5.75 -0.18
CA PRO A 254 22.06 6.20 -0.79
C PRO A 254 21.65 5.03 -1.69
N THR A 255 20.45 4.49 -1.54
CA THR A 255 19.86 3.65 -2.58
C THR A 255 19.52 4.56 -3.76
N GLN A 256 20.56 5.06 -4.42
CA GLN A 256 20.48 5.48 -5.79
C GLN A 256 20.11 4.20 -6.53
N SER A 257 18.88 4.17 -7.04
CA SER A 257 18.43 3.20 -8.03
C SER A 257 19.46 3.19 -9.15
N SER A 258 20.43 2.30 -9.00
CA SER A 258 21.45 2.07 -9.98
C SER A 258 20.74 1.22 -11.02
N GLN A 259 20.04 1.88 -11.94
CA GLN A 259 19.92 1.33 -13.28
C GLN A 259 21.35 1.24 -13.82
N LYS A 260 22.07 0.19 -13.43
CA LYS A 260 23.24 -0.28 -14.16
C LYS A 260 22.69 -0.80 -15.47
N ALA A 261 22.50 0.11 -16.43
CA ALA A 261 22.51 -0.26 -17.82
C ALA A 261 23.82 -1.01 -18.02
N LEU A 262 23.72 -2.33 -18.22
CA LEU A 262 24.85 -3.17 -18.56
C LEU A 262 25.32 -2.73 -19.96
N HIS A 263 26.14 -1.69 -20.02
CA HIS A 263 26.80 -1.29 -21.25
C HIS A 263 27.86 -2.35 -21.56
N LEU A 264 27.45 -3.43 -22.25
CA LEU A 264 28.41 -4.23 -23.00
C LEU A 264 28.98 -3.31 -24.08
N SER A 265 30.25 -2.90 -23.92
CA SER A 265 31.03 -2.29 -24.99
C SER A 265 31.31 -3.34 -26.07
N LEU A 266 30.29 -3.63 -26.87
CA LEU A 266 30.42 -4.48 -28.04
C LEU A 266 31.25 -3.73 -29.08
N SER A 267 32.33 -4.36 -29.55
CA SER A 267 33.08 -3.83 -30.68
C SER A 267 32.14 -3.63 -31.88
N PRO A 268 32.40 -2.68 -32.79
CA PRO A 268 31.57 -2.46 -33.98
C PRO A 268 31.31 -3.75 -34.77
N GLY A 269 32.27 -4.70 -34.79
CA GLY A 269 32.10 -6.00 -35.43
C GLY A 269 31.06 -6.90 -34.78
N THR A 270 30.93 -6.86 -33.45
CA THR A 270 29.96 -7.69 -32.71
C THR A 270 28.53 -7.20 -32.87
N VAL A 271 28.34 -5.87 -32.96
CA VAL A 271 27.02 -5.27 -33.23
C VAL A 271 26.52 -5.67 -34.61
N ILE A 272 27.39 -5.62 -35.63
CA ILE A 272 27.05 -6.03 -37.00
C ILE A 272 26.66 -7.52 -37.05
N ALA A 273 27.39 -8.39 -36.35
CA ALA A 273 27.09 -9.81 -36.30
C ALA A 273 25.72 -10.12 -35.65
N ILE A 274 25.35 -9.40 -34.57
CA ILE A 274 24.05 -9.57 -33.89
C ILE A 274 22.91 -9.10 -34.78
N VAL A 275 23.06 -7.97 -35.49
CA VAL A 275 22.03 -7.45 -36.39
C VAL A 275 21.81 -8.40 -37.59
N ILE A 276 22.88 -8.96 -38.16
CA ILE A 276 22.76 -9.94 -39.26
C ILE A 276 22.16 -11.27 -38.76
N GLY A 277 22.59 -11.74 -37.59
CA GLY A 277 22.07 -12.97 -36.97
C GLY A 277 20.59 -12.86 -36.62
N THR A 278 20.16 -11.77 -35.99
CA THR A 278 18.75 -11.56 -35.64
C THR A 278 17.88 -11.34 -36.89
N GLY A 279 18.38 -10.62 -37.89
CA GLY A 279 17.67 -10.44 -39.17
C GLY A 279 17.45 -11.76 -39.92
N THR A 280 18.46 -12.63 -39.99
CA THR A 280 18.32 -13.95 -40.65
C THR A 280 17.37 -14.88 -39.91
N ILE A 281 17.39 -14.88 -38.57
CA ILE A 281 16.46 -15.67 -37.75
C ILE A 281 15.01 -15.22 -37.97
N VAL A 282 14.75 -13.91 -37.96
CA VAL A 282 13.40 -13.37 -38.16
C VAL A 282 12.88 -13.72 -39.55
N VAL A 283 13.70 -13.58 -40.60
CA VAL A 283 13.32 -13.97 -41.97
C VAL A 283 13.01 -15.47 -42.05
N PHE A 284 13.80 -16.31 -41.38
CA PHE A 284 13.57 -17.75 -41.35
C PHE A 284 12.26 -18.12 -40.63
N LEU A 285 11.96 -17.47 -39.50
CA LEU A 285 10.70 -17.67 -38.76
C LEU A 285 9.47 -17.20 -39.55
N LEU A 286 9.58 -16.08 -40.27
CA LEU A 286 8.53 -15.60 -41.17
C LEU A 286 8.32 -16.56 -42.35
N ALA A 287 9.39 -17.14 -42.91
CA ALA A 287 9.29 -18.16 -43.95
C ALA A 287 8.62 -19.44 -43.43
N LEU A 288 8.99 -19.94 -42.24
CA LEU A 288 8.39 -21.12 -41.62
C LEU A 288 6.90 -20.92 -41.32
N SER A 289 6.53 -19.76 -40.77
CA SER A 289 5.12 -19.43 -40.52
C SER A 289 4.32 -19.32 -41.82
N GLY A 290 4.89 -18.73 -42.88
CA GLY A 290 4.30 -18.70 -44.21
C GLY A 290 4.07 -20.11 -44.78
N VAL A 291 5.06 -21.00 -44.68
CA VAL A 291 4.94 -22.40 -45.09
C VAL A 291 3.85 -23.12 -44.29
N ALA A 292 3.80 -22.94 -42.97
CA ALA A 292 2.77 -23.54 -42.11
C ALA A 292 1.35 -23.08 -42.50
N VAL A 293 1.17 -21.79 -42.83
CA VAL A 293 -0.11 -21.26 -43.31
C VAL A 293 -0.50 -21.88 -44.65
N ILE A 294 0.44 -22.02 -45.59
CA ILE A 294 0.19 -22.67 -46.90
C ILE A 294 -0.19 -24.14 -46.72
N LEU A 295 0.53 -24.88 -45.86
CA LEU A 295 0.23 -26.28 -45.55
C LEU A 295 -1.16 -26.44 -44.89
N LYS A 296 -1.51 -25.55 -43.95
CA LYS A 296 -2.82 -25.55 -43.28
C LYS A 296 -3.95 -25.20 -44.26
N ARG A 297 -3.69 -24.33 -45.25
CA ARG A 297 -4.63 -23.98 -46.32
C ARG A 297 -4.85 -25.15 -47.30
N ARG A 298 -3.77 -25.88 -47.66
CA ARG A 298 -3.87 -27.13 -48.44
C ARG A 298 -4.65 -28.22 -47.68
N GLN A 299 -4.44 -28.37 -46.38
CA GLN A 299 -5.20 -29.31 -45.55
C GLN A 299 -6.69 -28.98 -45.46
N ARG A 300 -7.05 -27.68 -45.42
CA ARG A 300 -8.47 -27.26 -45.47
C ARG A 300 -9.12 -27.53 -46.83
N LEU A 301 -8.39 -27.35 -47.93
CA LEU A 301 -8.88 -27.64 -49.28
C LEU A 301 -9.07 -29.15 -49.55
N SER A 302 -8.34 -30.02 -48.83
CA SER A 302 -8.46 -31.48 -48.98
C SER A 302 -9.54 -32.13 -48.11
N ARG A 303 -10.21 -31.37 -47.21
CA ARG A 303 -11.34 -31.88 -46.41
C ARG A 303 -12.66 -31.56 -47.11
N SER A 304 -13.22 -32.55 -47.80
CA SER A 304 -14.59 -32.49 -48.31
C SER A 304 -15.60 -32.42 -47.14
N PRO A 305 -16.71 -31.65 -47.23
CA PRO A 305 -17.69 -31.57 -46.16
C PRO A 305 -18.38 -32.94 -45.98
N ARG A 306 -18.46 -33.43 -44.74
CA ARG A 306 -19.30 -34.58 -44.38
C ARG A 306 -20.74 -34.11 -44.20
N LEU A 307 -21.69 -34.69 -44.95
CA LEU A 307 -23.13 -34.53 -44.70
C LEU A 307 -23.50 -35.10 -43.31
N PRO A 308 -24.50 -34.52 -42.61
CA PRO A 308 -24.96 -35.05 -41.34
C PRO A 308 -25.69 -36.41 -41.53
N PRO A 309 -25.66 -37.32 -40.54
CA PRO A 309 -26.33 -38.61 -40.65
C PRO A 309 -27.84 -38.44 -40.52
N GLN A 310 -28.60 -39.19 -41.32
CA GLN A 310 -30.05 -39.36 -41.13
C GLN A 310 -30.34 -40.20 -39.89
N GLU A 311 -31.25 -39.70 -39.05
CA GLU A 311 -31.80 -40.36 -37.89
C GLU A 311 -32.70 -41.52 -38.34
N LYS A 312 -32.40 -42.73 -37.87
CA LYS A 312 -33.25 -43.93 -38.02
C LYS A 312 -33.91 -44.22 -36.68
N ASP A 313 -35.25 -44.24 -36.69
CA ASP A 313 -36.09 -44.84 -35.66
C ASP A 313 -35.65 -46.27 -35.33
N LEU A 314 -35.39 -46.55 -34.06
CA LEU A 314 -35.71 -47.85 -33.46
C LEU A 314 -35.78 -47.75 -31.93
N GLY A 315 -36.92 -48.16 -31.38
CA GLY A 315 -37.32 -47.91 -30.01
C GLY A 315 -36.77 -48.85 -28.93
N GLN A 316 -37.26 -48.55 -27.72
CA GLN A 316 -37.36 -49.35 -26.50
C GLN A 316 -36.19 -50.26 -26.10
N ASN A 317 -35.53 -49.95 -24.96
CA ASN A 317 -35.70 -50.73 -23.72
C ASN A 317 -34.82 -50.22 -22.54
N ASN A 318 -35.51 -49.70 -21.51
CA ASN A 318 -35.31 -49.99 -20.08
C ASN A 318 -34.21 -49.24 -19.26
N PRO A 319 -34.28 -49.22 -17.91
CA PRO A 319 -34.77 -48.05 -17.15
C PRO A 319 -33.85 -47.63 -15.99
N ALA A 320 -34.01 -46.40 -15.49
CA ALA A 320 -33.92 -46.03 -14.06
C ALA A 320 -33.76 -44.51 -13.93
N PHE A 321 -34.84 -43.80 -13.57
CA PHE A 321 -34.88 -42.76 -12.53
C PHE A 321 -36.36 -42.39 -12.30
N PRO A 322 -36.81 -42.23 -11.04
CA PRO A 322 -38.22 -42.20 -10.69
C PRO A 322 -38.88 -40.83 -10.90
N THR A 323 -40.13 -40.91 -11.31
CA THR A 323 -41.14 -39.87 -11.45
C THR A 323 -41.62 -39.34 -10.09
N ILE A 324 -41.86 -38.02 -10.01
CA ILE A 324 -42.86 -37.44 -9.11
C ILE A 324 -43.93 -36.79 -9.98
N ASN A 325 -45.15 -37.32 -9.86
CA ASN A 325 -46.35 -36.88 -10.58
C ASN A 325 -47.05 -35.70 -9.86
N THR A 326 -47.47 -34.75 -10.70
CA THR A 326 -48.70 -33.92 -10.71
C THR A 326 -49.76 -34.07 -9.63
N VAL A 327 -50.42 -32.93 -9.32
CA VAL A 327 -51.87 -32.64 -9.05
C VAL A 327 -51.92 -31.23 -8.39
N TYR A 328 -52.71 -30.19 -8.73
CA TYR A 328 -53.94 -29.99 -9.50
C TYR A 328 -54.16 -28.49 -9.84
N GLN A 329 -54.71 -28.23 -11.05
CA GLN A 329 -55.79 -27.28 -11.43
C GLN A 329 -55.72 -25.74 -11.17
N ASN A 330 -55.68 -25.00 -12.29
CA ASN A 330 -56.58 -23.92 -12.77
C ASN A 330 -57.08 -22.81 -11.81
N HIS A 331 -56.83 -21.54 -12.18
CA HIS A 331 -57.90 -20.51 -12.33
C HIS A 331 -57.43 -19.23 -13.06
N THR A 332 -58.04 -19.00 -14.25
CA THR A 332 -58.51 -17.74 -14.85
C THR A 332 -57.63 -16.48 -14.99
N LEU A 333 -57.44 -16.09 -16.26
CA LEU A 333 -56.98 -14.78 -16.77
C LEU A 333 -57.89 -13.59 -16.34
N LYS A 334 -57.26 -12.47 -16.00
CA LYS A 334 -57.84 -11.12 -16.14
C LYS A 334 -56.85 -10.16 -16.79
N ASN A 335 -57.35 -9.49 -17.83
CA ASN A 335 -56.73 -8.46 -18.65
C ASN A 335 -56.23 -7.26 -17.82
N MET A 336 -55.06 -6.71 -18.18
CA MET A 336 -54.70 -5.32 -17.89
C MET A 336 -54.24 -4.61 -19.16
N THR A 337 -55.02 -3.60 -19.51
CA THR A 337 -54.83 -2.57 -20.54
C THR A 337 -53.76 -1.56 -20.14
N TYR A 338 -52.92 -1.18 -21.10
CA TYR A 338 -51.94 -0.09 -21.02
C TYR A 338 -52.60 1.29 -21.13
N PRO A 339 -52.14 2.32 -20.40
CA PRO A 339 -52.43 3.72 -20.73
C PRO A 339 -51.28 4.41 -21.47
N ASN A 340 -51.71 5.25 -22.41
CA ASN A 340 -50.95 6.09 -23.34
C ASN A 340 -50.17 7.24 -22.68
N TYR A 341 -49.05 7.59 -23.32
CA TYR A 341 -48.38 8.90 -23.29
C TYR A 341 -49.28 10.04 -23.80
N PRO A 342 -49.10 11.28 -23.31
CA PRO A 342 -49.42 12.49 -24.07
C PRO A 342 -48.18 13.21 -24.59
N GLN A 343 -48.32 13.73 -25.81
CA GLN A 343 -47.42 14.64 -26.50
C GLN A 343 -47.63 16.11 -26.08
N VAL A 344 -46.60 16.89 -26.38
CA VAL A 344 -46.30 18.30 -26.16
C VAL A 344 -47.43 19.30 -26.45
N LYS A 345 -47.49 20.37 -25.64
CA LYS A 345 -47.73 21.75 -26.09
C LYS A 345 -46.84 22.71 -25.30
#